data_AF-A0A930MWW3-F1
#
_entry.id   AF-A0A930MWW3-F1
#
_cell.length_a   1.000
_cell.length_b   1.000
_cell.length_c   1.000
_cell.angle_alpha   90.00
_cell.angle_beta   90.00
_cell.angle_gamma   90.00
#
_symmetry.space_group_name_H-M   'P 1'
#
loop_
_entity.id
_entity.type
_entity.pdbx_description
1 polymer ?
#
loop_
_entity_poly.entity_id
_entity_poly.type
_entity_poly.pdbx_seq_one_letter_code
_entity_poly.pdbx_strand_id
1 'polypeptide(L)'
;MPFAIVRNDITKMQVDAIVNSANPRAIVGGGVDRAIHQAAGAELLAARKKIGNIPTGTAAVTPAYRLHARYVIHTVGPVWQDGSHGERELLRRAYQNSLRLAAERDCSSIAFPLLSAGVFGCPSEIAIAAAVQAIRDFLQEHDMDIYLVVFDRKSFKISDTLFDDVQSYLDERYVAELLEEEYRGDDRDRRIAACHEAAYLNATEACVSEAAPMFAAKDVDAGARSLEHLLDDIDDTFSETLLRLIDLKGKSDPEIYKRANVDRKHFSKIRNNPAYQPSKNTALTFAVALELDLDETRDFIGRAGYALSHSSKMDVIVEYFIERKAYDIFTINETLFAFQQPLLGC
;
A
#
# COMPACT_ATOMS: atom_id res chain seq x y z
N MET A 1 -4.27 -13.70 -0.35
CA MET A 1 -5.51 -12.91 -0.32
C MET A 1 -5.29 -11.40 -0.35
N PRO A 2 -4.25 -10.86 -1.02
CA PRO A 2 -4.24 -9.44 -1.21
C PRO A 2 -5.20 -9.06 -2.34
N PHE A 3 -5.90 -7.95 -2.15
CA PHE A 3 -6.28 -7.12 -3.27
C PHE A 3 -5.08 -6.25 -3.64
N ALA A 4 -4.66 -6.29 -4.91
CA ALA A 4 -3.54 -5.51 -5.41
C ALA A 4 -3.90 -4.73 -6.67
N ILE A 5 -3.37 -3.51 -6.78
CA ILE A 5 -3.45 -2.69 -7.99
C ILE A 5 -2.14 -2.90 -8.75
N VAL A 6 -2.25 -3.34 -10.01
CA VAL A 6 -1.07 -3.72 -10.80
C VAL A 6 -1.07 -3.03 -12.15
N ARG A 7 0.12 -2.56 -12.56
CA ARG A 7 0.32 -2.05 -13.91
C ARG A 7 0.72 -3.20 -14.83
N ASN A 8 -0.21 -3.70 -15.64
CA ASN A 8 0.06 -4.82 -16.55
C ASN A 8 -0.91 -4.86 -17.73
N ASP A 9 -0.66 -5.75 -18.68
CA ASP A 9 -1.63 -6.20 -19.67
C ASP A 9 -2.47 -7.33 -19.07
N ILE A 10 -3.78 -7.11 -18.95
CA ILE A 10 -4.70 -8.10 -18.37
C ILE A 10 -4.69 -9.43 -19.12
N THR A 11 -4.37 -9.43 -20.42
CA THR A 11 -4.28 -10.66 -21.22
C THR A 11 -3.07 -11.52 -20.88
N LYS A 12 -2.10 -10.96 -20.13
CA LYS A 12 -0.87 -11.61 -19.69
C LYS A 12 -0.90 -12.03 -18.22
N MET A 13 -1.97 -11.72 -17.50
CA MET A 13 -2.12 -12.08 -16.09
C MET A 13 -2.18 -13.61 -15.93
N GLN A 14 -1.40 -14.13 -14.99
CA GLN A 14 -1.41 -15.54 -14.61
C GLN A 14 -2.38 -15.73 -13.44
N VAL A 15 -3.67 -15.76 -13.76
CA VAL A 15 -4.77 -15.88 -12.79
C VAL A 15 -5.79 -16.88 -13.28
N ASP A 16 -6.67 -17.36 -12.43
CA ASP A 16 -7.69 -18.35 -12.82
C ASP A 16 -8.78 -17.75 -13.71
N ALA A 17 -9.20 -16.52 -13.43
CA ALA A 17 -10.18 -15.81 -14.23
C ALA A 17 -9.70 -14.39 -14.59
N ILE A 18 -9.96 -13.97 -15.83
CA ILE A 18 -9.88 -12.55 -16.18
C ILE A 18 -11.26 -12.01 -16.48
N VAL A 19 -11.48 -10.75 -16.13
CA VAL A 19 -12.74 -10.06 -16.40
C VAL A 19 -12.64 -9.28 -17.69
N ASN A 20 -13.62 -9.48 -18.56
CA ASN A 20 -13.80 -8.69 -19.75
C ASN A 20 -14.88 -7.62 -19.51
N SER A 21 -14.54 -6.35 -19.75
CA SER A 21 -15.49 -5.24 -19.85
C SER A 21 -16.25 -5.32 -21.18
N ALA A 22 -17.30 -6.13 -21.19
CA ALA A 22 -18.03 -6.50 -22.40
C ALA A 22 -19.18 -5.54 -22.73
N ASN A 23 -19.76 -5.75 -23.92
CA ASN A 23 -21.01 -5.13 -24.35
C ASN A 23 -22.22 -6.03 -24.02
N PRO A 24 -23.45 -5.47 -23.88
CA PRO A 24 -24.64 -6.29 -23.69
C PRO A 24 -24.83 -7.34 -24.79
N ARG A 25 -24.65 -6.92 -26.05
CA ARG A 25 -24.68 -7.79 -27.21
C ARG A 25 -23.34 -8.50 -27.39
N ALA A 26 -23.37 -9.71 -27.95
CA ALA A 26 -22.19 -10.50 -28.26
C ALA A 26 -21.40 -9.98 -29.47
N ILE A 27 -20.87 -8.76 -29.35
CA ILE A 27 -20.00 -8.08 -30.31
C ILE A 27 -18.65 -7.78 -29.65
N VAL A 28 -17.60 -7.67 -30.47
CA VAL A 28 -16.27 -7.27 -29.99
C VAL A 28 -16.15 -5.75 -30.10
N GLY A 29 -16.00 -5.09 -28.96
CA GLY A 29 -15.80 -3.65 -28.84
C GLY A 29 -14.37 -3.20 -29.10
N GLY A 30 -14.01 -2.09 -28.47
CA GLY A 30 -12.65 -1.55 -28.42
C GLY A 30 -11.97 -1.85 -27.07
N GLY A 31 -10.77 -1.30 -26.87
CA GLY A 31 -10.05 -1.37 -25.59
C GLY A 31 -9.79 -2.80 -25.10
N VAL A 32 -10.03 -3.03 -23.81
CA VAL A 32 -9.78 -4.33 -23.15
C VAL A 32 -10.57 -5.48 -23.80
N ASP A 33 -11.81 -5.24 -24.21
CA ASP A 33 -12.65 -6.26 -24.86
C ASP A 33 -11.98 -6.79 -26.14
N ARG A 34 -11.47 -5.88 -26.96
CA ARG A 34 -10.73 -6.24 -28.18
C ARG A 34 -9.46 -7.01 -27.87
N ALA A 35 -8.67 -6.54 -26.90
CA ALA A 35 -7.41 -7.18 -26.52
C ALA A 35 -7.65 -8.62 -26.03
N ILE A 36 -8.65 -8.83 -25.17
CA ILE A 36 -9.03 -10.16 -24.67
C ILE A 36 -9.47 -11.06 -25.81
N HIS A 37 -10.33 -10.59 -26.72
CA HIS A 37 -10.78 -11.39 -27.87
C HIS A 37 -9.63 -11.74 -28.83
N GLN A 38 -8.71 -10.81 -29.09
CA GLN A 38 -7.53 -11.05 -29.93
C GLN A 38 -6.60 -12.09 -29.31
N ALA A 39 -6.37 -12.00 -27.99
CA ALA A 39 -5.50 -12.92 -27.27
C ALA A 39 -6.12 -14.32 -27.11
N ALA A 40 -7.42 -14.41 -26.83
CA ALA A 40 -8.12 -15.68 -26.61
C ALA A 40 -8.37 -16.48 -27.90
N GLY A 41 -8.55 -15.80 -29.03
CA GLY A 41 -8.91 -16.41 -30.32
C GLY A 41 -10.40 -16.28 -30.67
N ALA A 42 -10.74 -16.65 -31.91
CA ALA A 42 -12.09 -16.53 -32.46
C ALA A 42 -13.13 -17.39 -31.72
N GLU A 43 -12.67 -18.45 -31.07
CA GLU A 43 -13.43 -19.38 -30.25
C GLU A 43 -14.15 -18.66 -29.10
N LEU A 44 -13.54 -17.62 -28.52
CA LEU A 44 -14.14 -16.82 -27.45
C LEU A 44 -15.41 -16.11 -27.90
N LEU A 45 -15.41 -15.51 -29.10
CA LEU A 45 -16.60 -14.84 -29.63
C LEU A 45 -17.70 -15.87 -29.96
N ALA A 46 -17.32 -17.07 -30.44
CA ALA A 46 -18.27 -18.14 -30.70
C ALA A 46 -18.98 -18.60 -29.41
N ALA A 47 -18.26 -18.76 -28.30
CA ALA A 47 -18.88 -19.06 -27.00
C ALA A 47 -19.70 -17.88 -26.47
N ARG A 48 -19.20 -16.64 -26.57
CA ARG A 48 -19.94 -15.45 -26.14
C ARG A 48 -21.27 -15.31 -26.88
N LYS A 49 -21.34 -15.64 -28.17
CA LYS A 49 -22.60 -15.64 -28.95
C LYS A 49 -23.63 -16.63 -28.43
N LYS A 50 -23.22 -17.79 -27.89
CA LYS A 50 -24.13 -18.79 -27.30
C LYS A 50 -24.79 -18.30 -26.00
N ILE A 51 -24.14 -17.40 -25.26
CA ILE A 51 -24.69 -16.80 -24.04
C ILE A 51 -25.85 -15.83 -24.36
N GLY A 52 -25.80 -15.14 -25.50
CA GLY A 52 -26.83 -14.15 -25.87
C GLY A 52 -26.61 -12.77 -25.23
N ASN A 53 -27.67 -12.10 -24.78
CA ASN A 53 -27.56 -10.76 -24.20
C ASN A 53 -27.13 -10.84 -22.72
N ILE A 54 -26.15 -10.03 -22.30
CA ILE A 54 -25.78 -9.86 -20.88
C ILE A 54 -26.31 -8.50 -20.40
N PRO A 55 -27.26 -8.45 -19.46
CA PRO A 55 -27.74 -7.19 -18.90
C PRO A 55 -26.64 -6.39 -18.19
N THR A 56 -26.75 -5.06 -18.19
CA THR A 56 -25.88 -4.17 -17.40
C THR A 56 -25.89 -4.55 -15.92
N GLY A 57 -24.73 -4.53 -15.28
CA GLY A 57 -24.54 -4.91 -13.88
C GLY A 57 -24.51 -6.42 -13.65
N THR A 58 -24.58 -7.24 -14.70
CA THR A 58 -24.52 -8.70 -14.62
C THR A 58 -23.32 -9.25 -15.38
N ALA A 59 -23.03 -10.53 -15.16
CA ALA A 59 -21.87 -11.20 -15.74
C ALA A 59 -22.22 -12.62 -16.22
N ALA A 60 -21.42 -13.13 -17.16
CA ALA A 60 -21.48 -14.51 -17.63
C ALA A 60 -20.07 -15.04 -17.92
N VAL A 61 -19.89 -16.36 -17.88
CA VAL A 61 -18.57 -17.00 -17.96
C VAL A 61 -18.41 -17.84 -19.22
N THR A 62 -17.20 -17.82 -19.78
CA THR A 62 -16.74 -18.71 -20.86
C THR A 62 -15.36 -19.30 -20.51
N PRO A 63 -14.92 -20.39 -21.17
CA PRO A 63 -13.51 -20.78 -21.17
C PRO A 63 -12.63 -19.67 -21.75
N ALA A 64 -11.38 -19.55 -21.30
CA ALA A 64 -10.48 -18.48 -21.76
C ALA A 64 -9.68 -18.80 -23.02
N TYR A 65 -9.75 -20.04 -23.52
CA TYR A 65 -9.09 -20.49 -24.74
C TYR A 65 -7.56 -20.32 -24.71
N ARG A 66 -6.99 -19.43 -25.54
CA ARG A 66 -5.54 -19.26 -25.68
C ARG A 66 -4.92 -18.37 -24.59
N LEU A 67 -5.73 -17.80 -23.71
CA LEU A 67 -5.25 -17.05 -22.55
C LEU A 67 -4.66 -17.99 -21.50
N HIS A 68 -3.79 -17.46 -20.63
CA HIS A 68 -3.27 -18.22 -19.48
C HIS A 68 -4.34 -18.55 -18.44
N ALA A 69 -5.39 -17.72 -18.37
CA ALA A 69 -6.50 -17.95 -17.47
C ALA A 69 -7.32 -19.19 -17.84
N ARG A 70 -8.08 -19.72 -16.88
CA ARG A 70 -9.04 -20.81 -17.11
C ARG A 70 -10.35 -20.25 -17.68
N TYR A 71 -10.77 -19.10 -17.17
CA TYR A 71 -12.06 -18.49 -17.50
C TYR A 71 -11.94 -17.03 -17.94
N VAL A 72 -12.85 -16.62 -18.83
CA VAL A 72 -13.17 -15.21 -19.08
C VAL A 72 -14.56 -14.93 -18.53
N ILE A 73 -14.64 -14.00 -17.59
CA ILE A 73 -15.91 -13.51 -17.04
C ILE A 73 -16.27 -12.22 -17.78
N HIS A 74 -17.30 -12.28 -18.62
CA HIS A 74 -17.82 -11.15 -19.36
C HIS A 74 -18.83 -10.41 -18.49
N THR A 75 -18.49 -9.19 -18.10
CA THR A 75 -19.39 -8.33 -17.32
C THR A 75 -19.68 -7.05 -18.07
N VAL A 76 -20.87 -6.50 -17.87
CA VAL A 76 -21.31 -5.28 -18.56
C VAL A 76 -21.45 -4.16 -17.54
N GLY A 77 -20.51 -3.21 -17.56
CA GLY A 77 -20.61 -1.98 -16.77
C GLY A 77 -21.67 -1.02 -17.34
N PRO A 78 -22.17 -0.07 -16.55
CA PRO A 78 -23.06 0.98 -17.03
C PRO A 78 -22.31 1.99 -17.91
N VAL A 79 -23.04 2.59 -18.85
CA VAL A 79 -22.62 3.83 -19.50
C VAL A 79 -22.88 4.97 -18.51
N TRP A 80 -21.85 5.72 -18.19
CA TRP A 80 -21.92 6.82 -17.24
C TRP A 80 -22.53 8.05 -17.88
N GLN A 81 -23.49 8.67 -17.20
CA GLN A 81 -24.09 9.93 -17.64
C GLN A 81 -23.79 11.02 -16.62
N ASP A 82 -24.36 10.89 -15.43
CA ASP A 82 -24.23 11.86 -14.34
C ASP A 82 -24.20 11.19 -12.95
N GLY A 83 -24.37 9.87 -12.87
CA GLY A 83 -24.41 9.12 -11.61
C GLY A 83 -25.76 9.13 -10.90
N SER A 84 -26.80 9.75 -11.48
CA SER A 84 -28.14 9.88 -10.91
C SER A 84 -29.14 8.83 -11.43
N HIS A 85 -28.70 7.92 -12.31
CA HIS A 85 -29.52 6.92 -12.99
C HIS A 85 -29.23 5.49 -12.49
N GLY A 86 -28.61 5.37 -11.31
CA GLY A 86 -28.25 4.10 -10.71
C GLY A 86 -26.94 3.51 -11.25
N GLU A 87 -26.12 4.28 -11.98
CA GLU A 87 -24.87 3.80 -12.56
C GLU A 87 -23.91 3.30 -11.48
N ARG A 88 -23.82 3.98 -10.33
CA ARG A 88 -22.97 3.54 -9.21
C ARG A 88 -23.32 2.12 -8.75
N GLU A 89 -24.61 1.87 -8.58
CA GLU A 89 -25.11 0.57 -8.13
C GLU A 89 -24.91 -0.50 -9.20
N LEU A 90 -25.16 -0.19 -10.47
CA LEU A 90 -24.91 -1.11 -11.58
C LEU A 90 -23.43 -1.47 -11.72
N LEU A 91 -22.53 -0.51 -11.55
CA LEU A 91 -21.09 -0.73 -11.58
C LEU A 91 -20.66 -1.65 -10.42
N ARG A 92 -21.14 -1.38 -9.21
CA ARG A 92 -20.90 -2.23 -8.03
C ARG A 92 -21.38 -3.66 -8.28
N ARG A 93 -22.60 -3.83 -8.82
CA ARG A 93 -23.15 -5.16 -9.17
C ARG A 93 -22.33 -5.87 -10.25
N ALA A 94 -21.73 -5.16 -11.20
CA ALA A 94 -20.87 -5.74 -12.22
C ALA A 94 -19.62 -6.42 -11.60
N TYR A 95 -19.00 -5.77 -10.61
CA TYR A 95 -17.91 -6.38 -9.83
C TYR A 95 -18.40 -7.56 -9.00
N GLN A 96 -19.45 -7.37 -8.20
CA GLN A 96 -19.99 -8.42 -7.32
C GLN A 96 -20.39 -9.68 -8.07
N ASN A 97 -21.09 -9.55 -9.21
CA ASN A 97 -21.47 -10.70 -10.02
C ASN A 97 -20.26 -11.41 -10.64
N SER A 98 -19.20 -10.67 -10.98
CA SER A 98 -17.97 -11.26 -11.51
C SER A 98 -17.21 -12.03 -10.43
N LEU A 99 -17.09 -11.46 -9.22
CA LEU A 99 -16.47 -12.11 -8.07
C LEU A 99 -17.24 -13.37 -7.66
N ARG A 100 -18.57 -13.28 -7.58
CA ARG A 100 -19.43 -14.43 -7.31
C ARG A 100 -19.24 -15.55 -8.34
N LEU A 101 -19.22 -15.23 -9.63
CA LEU A 101 -19.00 -16.24 -10.67
C LEU A 101 -17.62 -16.88 -10.59
N ALA A 102 -16.58 -16.15 -10.18
CA ALA A 102 -15.27 -16.73 -9.97
C ALA A 102 -15.25 -17.67 -8.76
N ALA A 103 -15.90 -17.30 -7.65
CA ALA A 103 -16.06 -18.16 -6.49
C ALA A 103 -16.83 -19.44 -6.83
N GLU A 104 -17.95 -19.34 -7.57
CA GLU A 104 -18.74 -20.48 -8.06
C GLU A 104 -17.98 -21.42 -9.02
N ARG A 105 -16.80 -21.01 -9.50
CA ARG A 105 -15.91 -21.78 -10.38
C ARG A 105 -14.63 -22.22 -9.68
N ASP A 106 -14.57 -22.09 -8.36
CA ASP A 106 -13.41 -22.44 -7.55
C ASP A 106 -12.12 -21.75 -8.06
N CYS A 107 -12.25 -20.50 -8.49
CA CYS A 107 -11.09 -19.66 -8.82
C CYS A 107 -10.42 -19.21 -7.52
N SER A 108 -9.10 -19.40 -7.43
CA SER A 108 -8.28 -18.84 -6.35
C SER A 108 -7.79 -17.43 -6.68
N SER A 109 -7.83 -17.01 -7.95
CA SER A 109 -7.40 -15.68 -8.38
C SER A 109 -8.23 -15.09 -9.52
N ILE A 110 -8.38 -13.77 -9.52
CA ILE A 110 -9.12 -13.03 -10.56
C ILE A 110 -8.47 -11.68 -10.86
N ALA A 111 -8.42 -11.31 -12.15
CA ALA A 111 -7.96 -10.00 -12.58
C ALA A 111 -9.09 -9.19 -13.23
N PHE A 112 -9.26 -7.95 -12.77
CA PHE A 112 -10.22 -6.97 -13.26
C PHE A 112 -9.53 -5.87 -14.05
N PRO A 113 -10.10 -5.42 -15.19
CA PRO A 113 -9.82 -4.08 -15.67
C PRO A 113 -10.62 -3.06 -14.85
N LEU A 114 -10.29 -1.78 -14.95
CA LEU A 114 -11.13 -0.73 -14.38
C LEU A 114 -12.41 -0.55 -15.20
N LEU A 115 -13.51 -1.15 -14.73
CA LEU A 115 -14.79 -1.18 -15.44
C LEU A 115 -15.37 0.22 -15.62
N SER A 116 -15.99 0.45 -16.77
CA SER A 116 -16.65 1.70 -17.17
C SER A 116 -15.79 2.98 -17.26
N ALA A 117 -14.52 2.97 -16.84
CA ALA A 117 -13.65 4.16 -16.85
C ALA A 117 -13.13 4.58 -18.24
N GLY A 118 -13.28 3.72 -19.24
CA GLY A 118 -12.89 3.99 -20.63
C GLY A 118 -14.03 4.62 -21.44
N VAL A 119 -14.42 3.94 -22.52
CA VAL A 119 -15.46 4.40 -23.47
C VAL A 119 -16.80 4.72 -22.80
N PHE A 120 -17.10 4.09 -21.67
CA PHE A 120 -18.35 4.33 -20.93
C PHE A 120 -18.30 5.55 -20.01
N GLY A 121 -17.17 6.26 -19.92
CA GLY A 121 -17.09 7.62 -19.38
C GLY A 121 -17.23 7.76 -17.86
N CYS A 122 -17.16 6.67 -17.09
CA CYS A 122 -17.20 6.77 -15.63
C CYS A 122 -15.93 7.48 -15.13
N PRO A 123 -16.03 8.51 -14.28
CA PRO A 123 -14.85 9.14 -13.68
C PRO A 123 -14.00 8.10 -12.95
N SER A 124 -12.68 8.13 -13.18
CA SER A 124 -11.74 7.13 -12.64
C SER A 124 -11.87 6.96 -11.13
N GLU A 125 -12.00 8.06 -10.38
CA GLU A 125 -12.17 8.05 -8.93
C GLU A 125 -13.39 7.23 -8.49
N ILE A 126 -14.52 7.43 -9.17
CA ILE A 126 -15.76 6.71 -8.88
C ILE A 126 -15.62 5.23 -9.24
N ALA A 127 -14.97 4.93 -10.38
CA ALA A 127 -14.75 3.57 -10.82
C ALA A 127 -13.82 2.79 -9.86
N ILE A 128 -12.77 3.44 -9.35
CA ILE A 128 -11.82 2.87 -8.38
C ILE A 128 -12.54 2.62 -7.07
N ALA A 129 -13.26 3.62 -6.54
CA ALA A 129 -14.03 3.47 -5.30
C ALA A 129 -15.05 2.33 -5.40
N ALA A 130 -15.75 2.20 -6.52
CA ALA A 130 -16.69 1.10 -6.75
C ALA A 130 -16.01 -0.28 -6.80
N ALA A 131 -14.82 -0.36 -7.42
CA ALA A 131 -14.03 -1.59 -7.48
C ALA A 131 -13.55 -1.99 -6.08
N VAL A 132 -12.88 -1.07 -5.38
CA VAL A 132 -12.30 -1.29 -4.05
C VAL A 132 -13.38 -1.68 -3.04
N GLN A 133 -14.53 -0.99 -3.02
CA GLN A 133 -15.63 -1.34 -2.13
C GLN A 133 -16.15 -2.75 -2.39
N ALA A 134 -16.45 -3.08 -3.66
CA ALA A 134 -16.98 -4.40 -4.00
C ALA A 134 -16.00 -5.54 -3.68
N ILE A 135 -14.70 -5.30 -3.90
CA ILE A 135 -13.63 -6.26 -3.61
C ILE A 135 -13.45 -6.43 -2.09
N ARG A 136 -13.43 -5.32 -1.33
CA ARG A 136 -13.33 -5.33 0.14
C ARG A 136 -14.47 -6.12 0.76
N ASP A 137 -15.70 -5.85 0.35
CA ASP A 137 -16.89 -6.54 0.85
C ASP A 137 -16.79 -8.04 0.58
N PHE A 138 -16.36 -8.42 -0.62
CA PHE A 138 -16.18 -9.82 -1.00
C PHE A 138 -15.10 -10.53 -0.18
N LEU A 139 -13.96 -9.88 0.06
CA LEU A 139 -12.84 -10.46 0.83
C LEU A 139 -13.13 -10.62 2.33
N GLN A 140 -14.23 -10.06 2.84
CA GLN A 140 -14.67 -10.35 4.22
C GLN A 140 -15.13 -11.79 4.37
N GLU A 141 -15.76 -12.35 3.35
CA GLU A 141 -16.40 -13.67 3.39
C GLU A 141 -15.67 -14.71 2.54
N HIS A 142 -14.84 -14.27 1.60
CA HIS A 142 -14.18 -15.15 0.63
C HIS A 142 -12.67 -14.96 0.60
N ASP A 143 -11.98 -16.08 0.38
CA ASP A 143 -10.54 -16.12 0.22
C ASP A 143 -10.16 -16.17 -1.27
N MET A 144 -9.67 -15.07 -1.85
CA MET A 144 -9.28 -14.99 -3.27
C MET A 144 -8.20 -13.93 -3.50
N ASP A 145 -7.26 -14.17 -4.41
CA ASP A 145 -6.29 -13.16 -4.85
C ASP A 145 -6.92 -12.30 -5.96
N ILE A 146 -7.04 -10.99 -5.73
CA ILE A 146 -7.79 -10.10 -6.62
C ILE A 146 -6.87 -8.99 -7.14
N TYR A 147 -6.84 -8.81 -8.45
CA TYR A 147 -5.99 -7.80 -9.10
C TYR A 147 -6.83 -6.78 -9.83
N LEU A 148 -6.64 -5.49 -9.56
CA LEU A 148 -7.11 -4.41 -10.43
C LEU A 148 -5.97 -4.02 -11.38
N VAL A 149 -6.12 -4.40 -12.64
CA VAL A 149 -5.12 -4.22 -13.69
C VAL A 149 -5.37 -2.90 -14.42
N VAL A 150 -4.38 -2.02 -14.37
CA VAL A 150 -4.39 -0.73 -15.06
C VAL A 150 -3.28 -0.68 -16.10
N PHE A 151 -3.60 -0.28 -17.32
CA PHE A 151 -2.65 -0.31 -18.43
C PHE A 151 -1.71 0.91 -18.43
N ASP A 152 -2.25 2.11 -18.18
CA ASP A 152 -1.50 3.37 -18.18
C ASP A 152 -1.82 4.25 -16.96
N ARG A 153 -0.82 5.00 -16.49
CA ARG A 153 -0.90 5.87 -15.31
C ARG A 153 -1.98 6.94 -15.45
N LYS A 154 -2.14 7.49 -16.66
CA LYS A 154 -3.14 8.54 -16.93
C LYS A 154 -4.58 8.07 -16.70
N SER A 155 -4.82 6.76 -16.73
CA SER A 155 -6.15 6.17 -16.54
C SER A 155 -6.50 5.93 -15.07
N PHE A 156 -5.50 5.87 -14.18
CA PHE A 156 -5.69 5.70 -12.74
C PHE A 156 -5.47 7.05 -12.06
N LYS A 157 -6.55 7.72 -11.72
CA LYS A 157 -6.55 8.96 -10.97
C LYS A 157 -7.32 8.74 -9.67
N ILE A 158 -6.64 8.90 -8.56
CA ILE A 158 -7.27 9.08 -7.25
C ILE A 158 -7.86 10.50 -7.19
N SER A 159 -8.60 10.81 -6.11
CA SER A 159 -9.18 12.14 -5.95
C SER A 159 -8.15 13.25 -6.12
N ASP A 160 -8.40 14.18 -7.04
CA ASP A 160 -7.49 15.32 -7.30
C ASP A 160 -7.16 16.04 -5.98
N THR A 161 -8.13 16.19 -5.06
CA THR A 161 -7.90 16.76 -3.73
C THR A 161 -6.95 15.92 -2.87
N LEU A 162 -7.12 14.60 -2.83
CA LEU A 162 -6.25 13.72 -2.05
C LEU A 162 -4.83 13.69 -2.64
N PHE A 163 -4.71 13.69 -3.96
CA PHE A 163 -3.43 13.73 -4.63
C PHE A 163 -2.68 15.04 -4.33
N ASP A 164 -3.35 16.18 -4.47
CA ASP A 164 -2.78 17.51 -4.24
C ASP A 164 -2.41 17.71 -2.76
N ASP A 165 -3.22 17.22 -1.83
CA ASP A 165 -2.94 17.26 -0.40
C ASP A 165 -1.68 16.46 -0.03
N VAL A 166 -1.56 15.24 -0.57
CA VAL A 166 -0.39 14.38 -0.33
C VAL A 166 0.85 14.95 -1.02
N GLN A 167 0.71 15.47 -2.23
CA GLN A 167 1.81 16.11 -2.96
C GLN A 167 2.33 17.34 -2.20
N SER A 168 1.42 18.18 -1.70
CA SER A 168 1.78 19.35 -0.89
C SER A 168 2.51 18.96 0.38
N TYR A 169 2.05 17.91 1.07
CA TYR A 169 2.74 17.37 2.25
C TYR A 169 4.14 16.83 1.94
N LEU A 170 4.30 16.12 0.81
CA LEU A 170 5.61 15.65 0.34
C LEU A 170 6.56 16.82 0.07
N ASP A 171 6.07 17.88 -0.57
CA ASP A 171 6.86 19.06 -0.91
C ASP A 171 7.29 19.84 0.35
N GLU A 172 6.38 20.02 1.33
CA GLU A 172 6.70 20.65 2.61
C GLU A 172 7.81 19.92 3.38
N ARG A 173 7.74 18.58 3.43
CA ARG A 173 8.76 17.75 4.09
C ARG A 173 10.10 17.78 3.36
N TYR A 174 10.09 17.80 2.03
CA TYR A 174 11.30 17.89 1.22
C TYR A 174 11.99 19.26 1.33
N VAL A 175 11.19 20.33 1.39
CA VAL A 175 11.70 21.69 1.63
C VAL A 175 12.25 21.83 3.06
N ALA A 176 11.60 21.25 4.07
CA ALA A 176 12.10 21.27 5.43
C ALA A 176 13.48 20.59 5.58
N GLU A 177 13.71 19.48 4.87
CA GLU A 177 15.02 18.79 4.86
C GLU A 177 16.11 19.63 4.19
N LEU A 178 15.81 20.24 3.03
CA LEU A 178 16.74 21.16 2.35
C LEU A 178 17.08 22.39 3.20
N LEU A 179 16.09 22.98 3.88
CA LEU A 179 16.31 24.09 4.80
C LEU A 179 17.14 23.64 6.01
N GLU A 180 16.87 22.48 6.60
CA GLU A 180 17.72 21.95 7.69
C GLU A 180 19.16 21.73 7.24
N GLU A 181 19.41 21.24 6.02
CA GLU A 181 20.76 21.06 5.47
C GLU A 181 21.45 22.39 5.16
N GLU A 182 20.73 23.34 4.55
CA GLU A 182 21.26 24.66 4.17
C GLU A 182 21.56 25.53 5.41
N TYR A 183 20.72 25.47 6.45
CA TYR A 183 20.91 26.23 7.69
C TYR A 183 21.75 25.50 8.76
N ARG A 184 22.00 24.18 8.64
CA ARG A 184 23.02 23.48 9.46
C ARG A 184 24.44 23.95 9.15
N GLY A 185 24.67 24.55 7.98
CA GLY A 185 25.95 25.18 7.62
C GLY A 185 26.30 26.35 8.53
N ASP A 186 25.33 27.19 8.90
CA ASP A 186 25.58 28.41 9.69
C ASP A 186 25.72 28.12 11.19
N ASP A 187 25.08 27.07 11.71
CA ASP A 187 25.13 26.74 13.15
C ASP A 187 26.42 25.99 13.55
N ARG A 188 27.03 25.23 12.63
CA ARG A 188 28.34 24.61 12.83
C ARG A 188 29.44 25.68 12.81
N ASP A 189 29.37 26.62 11.86
CA ASP A 189 30.29 27.74 11.77
C ASP A 189 30.11 28.74 12.91
N ARG A 190 28.87 28.99 13.38
CA ARG A 190 28.63 29.78 14.61
C ARG A 190 29.10 29.10 15.87
N ARG A 191 28.95 27.77 16.01
CA ARG A 191 29.51 27.04 17.17
C ARG A 191 31.03 26.99 17.14
N ILE A 192 31.65 26.79 15.97
CA ILE A 192 33.11 26.84 15.81
C ILE A 192 33.63 28.26 16.04
N ALA A 193 32.94 29.29 15.53
CA ALA A 193 33.26 30.70 15.76
C ALA A 193 33.06 31.10 17.23
N ALA A 194 31.96 30.69 17.88
CA ALA A 194 31.72 30.95 19.31
C ALA A 194 32.73 30.23 20.22
N CYS A 195 33.16 29.02 19.85
CA CYS A 195 34.26 28.33 20.53
C CYS A 195 35.63 29.01 20.28
N HIS A 196 35.87 29.56 19.09
CA HIS A 196 37.09 30.32 18.78
C HIS A 196 37.12 31.71 19.45
N GLU A 197 35.97 32.38 19.58
CA GLU A 197 35.84 33.72 20.16
C GLU A 197 35.91 33.66 21.70
N ALA A 198 35.33 32.64 22.33
CA ALA A 198 35.53 32.36 23.76
C ALA A 198 36.98 31.96 24.09
N ALA A 199 37.69 31.32 23.16
CA ALA A 199 39.11 30.99 23.31
C ALA A 199 40.03 32.21 23.10
N TYR A 200 39.64 33.19 22.28
CA TYR A 200 40.41 34.41 22.03
C TYR A 200 40.24 35.47 23.13
N LEU A 201 39.05 35.60 23.73
CA LEU A 201 38.80 36.54 24.83
C LEU A 201 39.38 36.09 26.19
N ASN A 202 39.56 34.78 26.38
CA ASN A 202 40.25 34.23 27.57
C ASN A 202 41.78 34.17 27.42
N ALA A 203 42.33 34.52 26.26
CA ALA A 203 43.77 34.49 25.99
C ALA A 203 44.47 35.85 26.17
N THR A 204 43.76 36.89 26.60
CA THR A 204 44.32 38.23 26.82
C THR A 204 44.52 38.64 28.28
N GLU A 205 44.14 37.79 29.24
CA GLU A 205 44.50 37.97 30.67
C GLU A 205 45.12 36.70 31.25
N ALA A 206 46.43 36.54 31.04
CA ALA A 206 47.41 36.01 32.01
C ALA A 206 48.59 35.33 31.28
N CYS A 207 49.62 36.13 30.99
CA CYS A 207 50.99 35.62 30.84
C CYS A 207 51.78 35.97 32.11
N VAL A 208 51.90 35.06 33.08
CA VAL A 208 53.16 34.88 33.86
C VAL A 208 53.25 33.46 34.45
N SER A 209 54.27 32.72 34.02
CA SER A 209 54.99 31.58 34.63
C SER A 209 54.31 30.61 35.63
N GLU A 210 54.33 29.31 35.34
CA GLU A 210 55.32 28.32 35.86
C GLU A 210 55.02 26.91 35.29
N ALA A 211 56.01 26.02 35.38
CA ALA A 211 56.11 24.77 34.63
C ALA A 211 55.37 23.55 35.22
N ALA A 212 54.84 22.71 34.30
CA ALA A 212 54.46 21.28 34.41
C ALA A 212 53.27 20.89 35.34
N PRO A 213 52.56 19.73 35.14
CA PRO A 213 52.81 18.59 34.24
C PRO A 213 51.62 18.14 33.36
N MET A 214 51.89 17.10 32.54
CA MET A 214 50.95 16.27 31.77
C MET A 214 49.57 16.07 32.43
N PHE A 215 48.51 16.28 31.65
CA PHE A 215 47.16 15.87 32.02
C PHE A 215 47.10 14.35 32.18
N ALA A 216 46.87 13.94 33.42
CA ALA A 216 46.39 12.61 33.76
C ALA A 216 45.07 12.33 33.05
N ALA A 217 44.95 11.13 32.49
CA ALA A 217 43.69 10.58 32.06
C ALA A 217 42.74 10.59 33.27
N LYS A 218 41.68 11.39 33.20
CA LYS A 218 40.54 11.20 34.09
C LYS A 218 39.80 9.99 33.56
N ASP A 219 39.91 8.89 34.30
CA ASP A 219 38.95 7.80 34.24
C ASP A 219 37.56 8.40 34.47
N VAL A 220 36.80 8.54 33.40
CA VAL A 220 35.36 8.66 33.49
C VAL A 220 34.88 7.26 33.80
N ASP A 221 34.45 7.06 35.03
CA ASP A 221 33.69 5.90 35.50
C ASP A 221 32.40 5.79 34.68
N ALA A 222 32.54 5.29 33.45
CA ALA A 222 31.46 4.82 32.63
C ALA A 222 31.08 3.47 33.22
N GLY A 223 30.12 3.49 34.15
CA GLY A 223 29.53 2.30 34.73
C GLY A 223 29.25 1.28 33.64
N ALA A 224 30.09 0.25 33.58
CA ALA A 224 29.98 -0.82 32.63
C ALA A 224 28.69 -1.58 32.95
N ARG A 225 27.59 -1.21 32.28
CA ARG A 225 26.41 -2.07 32.22
C ARG A 225 26.90 -3.39 31.66
N SER A 226 26.93 -4.43 32.51
CA SER A 226 27.31 -5.77 32.10
C SER A 226 26.45 -6.15 30.89
N LEU A 227 27.06 -6.75 29.87
CA LEU A 227 26.35 -7.26 28.70
C LEU A 227 25.18 -8.16 29.11
N GLU A 228 25.31 -8.90 30.22
CA GLU A 228 24.25 -9.73 30.79
C GLU A 228 23.03 -8.90 31.22
N HIS A 229 23.23 -7.74 31.88
CA HIS A 229 22.14 -6.84 32.27
C HIS A 229 21.46 -6.17 31.06
N LEU A 230 22.18 -5.96 29.95
CA LEU A 230 21.61 -5.45 28.70
C LEU A 230 20.86 -6.53 27.90
N LEU A 231 21.17 -7.81 28.13
CA LEU A 231 20.47 -8.94 27.53
C LEU A 231 19.22 -9.34 28.32
N ASP A 232 19.16 -9.04 29.63
CA ASP A 232 17.95 -9.22 30.46
C ASP A 232 16.88 -8.14 30.19
N ASP A 233 17.27 -6.98 29.67
CA ASP A 233 16.39 -5.88 29.23
C ASP A 233 16.07 -5.95 27.71
N ILE A 234 16.12 -7.14 27.09
CA ILE A 234 15.75 -7.30 25.68
C ILE A 234 14.25 -7.03 25.52
N ASP A 235 13.95 -5.99 24.77
CA ASP A 235 12.62 -5.66 24.29
C ASP A 235 11.94 -6.83 23.58
N ASP A 236 10.62 -6.97 23.79
CA ASP A 236 9.77 -7.91 23.02
C ASP A 236 10.09 -7.85 21.52
N THR A 237 10.18 -9.02 20.88
CA THR A 237 10.37 -9.13 19.43
C THR A 237 9.19 -8.53 18.67
N PHE A 238 9.36 -8.23 17.37
CA PHE A 238 8.27 -7.77 16.52
C PHE A 238 7.01 -8.64 16.62
N SER A 239 7.17 -9.97 16.55
CA SER A 239 6.04 -10.91 16.60
C SER A 239 5.33 -10.88 17.95
N GLU A 240 6.08 -10.80 19.06
CA GLU A 240 5.51 -10.73 20.41
C GLU A 240 4.76 -9.41 20.62
N THR A 241 5.36 -8.28 20.23
CA THR A 241 4.70 -6.97 20.31
C THR A 241 3.46 -6.90 19.43
N LEU A 242 3.51 -7.47 18.22
CA LEU A 242 2.35 -7.55 17.33
C LEU A 242 1.19 -8.27 18.04
N LEU A 243 1.42 -9.48 18.56
CA LEU A 243 0.38 -10.25 19.23
C LEU A 243 -0.15 -9.53 20.49
N ARG A 244 0.75 -8.93 21.28
CA ARG A 244 0.39 -8.11 22.45
C ARG A 244 -0.50 -6.92 22.06
N LEU A 245 -0.18 -6.21 20.98
CA LEU A 245 -0.97 -5.07 20.50
C LEU A 245 -2.34 -5.52 19.95
N ILE A 246 -2.42 -6.69 19.32
CA ILE A 246 -3.70 -7.28 18.87
C ILE A 246 -4.61 -7.52 20.08
N ASP A 247 -4.08 -8.16 21.13
CA ASP A 247 -4.81 -8.45 22.36
C ASP A 247 -5.23 -7.16 23.10
N LEU A 248 -4.32 -6.19 23.23
CA LEU A 248 -4.60 -4.89 23.86
C LEU A 248 -5.70 -4.10 23.14
N LYS A 249 -5.75 -4.19 21.81
CA LYS A 249 -6.80 -3.53 21.01
C LYS A 249 -8.09 -4.35 20.93
N GLY A 250 -8.15 -5.53 21.55
CA GLY A 250 -9.33 -6.40 21.56
C GLY A 250 -9.73 -6.91 20.19
N LYS A 251 -8.78 -6.95 19.23
CA LYS A 251 -9.02 -7.39 17.86
C LYS A 251 -8.67 -8.87 17.72
N SER A 252 -9.27 -9.54 16.75
CA SER A 252 -8.95 -10.94 16.44
C SER A 252 -7.86 -11.05 15.37
N ASP A 253 -7.07 -12.13 15.36
CA ASP A 253 -6.10 -12.36 14.27
C ASP A 253 -6.74 -12.24 12.87
N PRO A 254 -7.92 -12.87 12.60
CA PRO A 254 -8.56 -12.77 11.30
C PRO A 254 -8.92 -11.35 10.89
N GLU A 255 -9.34 -10.53 11.85
CA GLU A 255 -9.61 -9.13 11.60
C GLU A 255 -8.34 -8.39 11.22
N ILE A 256 -7.24 -8.62 11.95
CA ILE A 256 -5.98 -7.89 11.76
C ILE A 256 -5.31 -8.22 10.44
N TYR A 257 -5.15 -9.50 10.09
CA TYR A 257 -4.50 -9.83 8.82
C TYR A 257 -5.37 -9.42 7.61
N LYS A 258 -6.71 -9.46 7.72
CA LYS A 258 -7.60 -8.96 6.66
C LYS A 258 -7.50 -7.45 6.51
N ARG A 259 -7.48 -6.70 7.62
CA ARG A 259 -7.25 -5.25 7.63
C ARG A 259 -5.87 -4.88 7.09
N ALA A 260 -4.87 -5.73 7.33
CA ALA A 260 -3.52 -5.60 6.80
C ALA A 260 -3.43 -5.99 5.31
N ASN A 261 -4.50 -6.49 4.67
CA ASN A 261 -4.44 -7.08 3.32
C ASN A 261 -3.47 -8.28 3.20
N VAL A 262 -3.06 -8.89 4.33
CA VAL A 262 -2.08 -9.98 4.39
C VAL A 262 -2.79 -11.33 4.40
N ASP A 263 -2.25 -12.32 3.69
CA ASP A 263 -2.83 -13.66 3.69
C ASP A 263 -2.62 -14.40 5.02
N ARG A 264 -3.56 -15.30 5.35
CA ARG A 264 -3.54 -16.08 6.60
C ARG A 264 -2.28 -16.92 6.77
N LYS A 265 -1.69 -17.46 5.69
CA LYS A 265 -0.48 -18.29 5.76
C LYS A 265 0.73 -17.43 6.12
N HIS A 266 0.84 -16.22 5.55
CA HIS A 266 1.86 -15.26 5.92
C HIS A 266 1.70 -14.88 7.40
N PHE A 267 0.52 -14.46 7.83
CA PHE A 267 0.27 -14.13 9.24
C PHE A 267 0.60 -15.30 10.17
N SER A 268 0.24 -16.53 9.80
CA SER A 268 0.57 -17.73 10.58
C SER A 268 2.07 -17.96 10.73
N LYS A 269 2.91 -17.58 9.75
CA LYS A 269 4.37 -17.63 9.88
C LYS A 269 4.87 -16.63 10.92
N ILE A 270 4.26 -15.45 11.00
CA ILE A 270 4.60 -14.42 11.99
C ILE A 270 4.24 -14.92 13.39
N ARG A 271 2.99 -15.37 13.56
CA ARG A 271 2.47 -15.85 14.85
C ARG A 271 3.25 -17.04 15.43
N ASN A 272 3.70 -17.97 14.59
CA ASN A 272 4.35 -19.20 15.03
C ASN A 272 5.88 -19.12 15.12
N ASN A 273 6.48 -17.96 14.79
CA ASN A 273 7.92 -17.76 14.85
C ASN A 273 8.25 -16.44 15.58
N PRO A 274 8.63 -16.50 16.87
CA PRO A 274 9.05 -15.32 17.63
C PRO A 274 10.24 -14.60 17.00
N ALA A 275 11.16 -15.35 16.37
CA ALA A 275 12.32 -14.81 15.67
C ALA A 275 12.01 -14.40 14.20
N TYR A 276 10.74 -14.27 13.83
CA TYR A 276 10.38 -13.83 12.49
C TYR A 276 10.86 -12.39 12.24
N GLN A 277 11.68 -12.20 11.22
CA GLN A 277 12.06 -10.88 10.74
C GLN A 277 11.12 -10.45 9.61
N PRO A 278 10.18 -9.53 9.87
CA PRO A 278 9.33 -8.99 8.81
C PRO A 278 10.16 -8.12 7.87
N SER A 279 9.65 -7.90 6.66
CA SER A 279 10.13 -6.77 5.86
C SER A 279 9.60 -5.45 6.44
N LYS A 280 10.25 -4.32 6.11
CA LYS A 280 9.74 -2.98 6.48
C LYS A 280 8.31 -2.76 6.02
N ASN A 281 7.99 -3.21 4.81
CA ASN A 281 6.63 -3.13 4.26
C ASN A 281 5.64 -3.91 5.12
N THR A 282 5.97 -5.13 5.51
CA THR A 282 5.14 -5.96 6.41
C THR A 282 4.94 -5.28 7.77
N ALA A 283 5.99 -4.71 8.35
CA ALA A 283 5.91 -4.00 9.62
C ALA A 283 4.99 -2.77 9.55
N LEU A 284 5.16 -1.91 8.53
CA LEU A 284 4.28 -0.76 8.28
C LEU A 284 2.83 -1.17 8.03
N THR A 285 2.62 -2.28 7.30
CA THR A 285 1.28 -2.83 7.04
C THR A 285 0.55 -3.14 8.35
N PHE A 286 1.23 -3.80 9.30
CA PHE A 286 0.63 -4.10 10.61
C PHE A 286 0.48 -2.86 11.49
N ALA A 287 1.39 -1.89 11.41
CA ALA A 287 1.24 -0.60 12.11
C ALA A 287 -0.06 0.11 11.69
N VAL A 288 -0.32 0.16 10.37
CA VAL A 288 -1.56 0.70 9.81
C VAL A 288 -2.78 -0.14 10.23
N ALA A 289 -2.70 -1.47 10.13
CA ALA A 289 -3.83 -2.35 10.49
C ALA A 289 -4.24 -2.26 11.97
N LEU A 290 -3.24 -2.05 12.84
CA LEU A 290 -3.42 -1.82 14.27
C LEU A 290 -3.84 -0.38 14.60
N GLU A 291 -3.83 0.55 13.64
CA GLU A 291 -4.14 1.97 13.86
C GLU A 291 -3.20 2.58 14.90
N LEU A 292 -1.90 2.33 14.75
CA LEU A 292 -0.86 2.91 15.61
C LEU A 292 -0.62 4.37 15.24
N ASP A 293 -0.41 5.23 16.23
CA ASP A 293 0.08 6.59 15.98
C ASP A 293 1.55 6.60 15.52
N LEU A 294 2.11 7.78 15.24
CA LEU A 294 3.48 7.87 14.73
C LEU A 294 4.53 7.34 15.71
N ASP A 295 4.36 7.56 17.01
CA ASP A 295 5.36 7.17 18.01
C ASP A 295 5.26 5.67 18.29
N GLU A 296 4.04 5.16 18.41
CA GLU A 296 3.76 3.71 18.45
C GLU A 296 4.30 3.01 17.18
N THR A 297 4.13 3.61 16.01
CA THR A 297 4.62 3.06 14.74
C THR A 297 6.15 3.00 14.72
N ARG A 298 6.83 4.07 15.16
CA ARG A 298 8.30 4.12 15.24
C ARG A 298 8.85 3.05 16.17
N ASP A 299 8.27 2.90 17.38
CA ASP A 299 8.65 1.82 18.30
C ASP A 299 8.43 0.45 17.65
N PHE A 300 7.23 0.23 17.11
CA PHE A 300 6.82 -1.07 16.58
C PHE A 300 7.68 -1.55 15.41
N ILE A 301 7.97 -0.68 14.43
CA ILE A 301 8.87 -1.04 13.31
C ILE A 301 10.34 -1.06 13.75
N GLY A 302 10.69 -0.31 14.79
CA GLY A 302 12.01 -0.30 15.42
C GLY A 302 12.39 -1.67 15.98
N ARG A 303 11.42 -2.39 16.57
CA ARG A 303 11.57 -3.78 17.02
C ARG A 303 11.87 -4.78 15.89
N ALA A 304 11.56 -4.41 14.64
CA ALA A 304 11.93 -5.15 13.44
C ALA A 304 13.24 -4.67 12.79
N GLY A 305 13.91 -3.67 13.38
CA GLY A 305 15.15 -3.09 12.88
C GLY A 305 14.97 -2.03 11.80
N TYR A 306 13.79 -1.40 11.72
CA TYR A 306 13.49 -0.36 10.74
C TYR A 306 13.22 0.98 11.40
N ALA A 307 13.41 2.05 10.64
CA ALA A 307 12.99 3.41 11.00
C ALA A 307 12.22 4.02 9.83
N LEU A 308 11.32 4.95 10.14
CA LEU A 308 10.73 5.83 9.14
C LEU A 308 11.80 6.82 8.67
N SER A 309 11.92 7.00 7.35
CA SER A 309 12.90 7.87 6.72
C SER A 309 12.21 8.82 5.78
N HIS A 310 12.42 10.12 5.97
CA HIS A 310 11.87 11.15 5.10
C HIS A 310 12.45 11.11 3.66
N SER A 311 13.59 10.42 3.46
CA SER A 311 14.14 10.14 2.12
C SER A 311 13.30 9.14 1.31
N SER A 312 12.43 8.39 1.98
CA SER A 312 11.52 7.41 1.37
C SER A 312 10.15 8.03 1.16
N LYS A 313 9.75 8.25 -0.11
CA LYS A 313 8.40 8.72 -0.44
C LYS A 313 7.31 7.81 0.11
N MET A 314 7.54 6.49 0.15
CA MET A 314 6.62 5.54 0.78
C MET A 314 6.40 5.89 2.24
N ASP A 315 7.47 6.12 3.00
CA ASP A 315 7.40 6.39 4.44
C ASP A 315 6.65 7.69 4.69
N VAL A 316 6.98 8.75 3.95
CA VAL A 316 6.32 10.06 4.08
C VAL A 316 4.83 9.98 3.74
N ILE A 317 4.46 9.20 2.72
CA ILE A 317 3.04 8.95 2.40
C ILE A 317 2.36 8.19 3.55
N VAL A 318 3.00 7.16 4.10
CA VAL A 318 2.43 6.40 5.24
C VAL A 318 2.29 7.29 6.48
N GLU A 319 3.29 8.13 6.77
CA GLU A 319 3.24 9.14 7.84
C GLU A 319 2.08 10.11 7.66
N TYR A 320 1.86 10.64 6.46
CA TYR A 320 0.75 11.53 6.14
C TYR A 320 -0.60 10.94 6.58
N PHE A 321 -0.81 9.65 6.30
CA PHE A 321 -2.03 8.93 6.63
C PHE A 321 -2.16 8.64 8.13
N ILE A 322 -1.07 8.25 8.79
CA ILE A 322 -1.04 7.99 10.23
C ILE A 322 -1.33 9.28 11.02
N GLU A 323 -0.69 10.41 10.68
CA GLU A 323 -0.92 11.71 11.33
C GLU A 323 -2.38 12.15 11.27
N ARG A 324 -3.06 11.82 10.16
CA ARG A 324 -4.47 12.14 9.92
C ARG A 324 -5.43 11.06 10.44
N LYS A 325 -4.91 10.01 11.08
CA LYS A 325 -5.67 8.86 11.59
C LYS A 325 -6.49 8.15 10.49
N ALA A 326 -5.97 8.14 9.27
CA ALA A 326 -6.59 7.55 8.10
C ALA A 326 -5.90 6.21 7.77
N TYR A 327 -6.35 5.13 8.41
CA TYR A 327 -5.70 3.82 8.40
C TYR A 327 -6.27 2.83 7.37
N ASP A 328 -7.00 3.30 6.36
CA ASP A 328 -7.54 2.43 5.31
C ASP A 328 -6.44 2.01 4.34
N ILE A 329 -5.97 0.76 4.47
CA ILE A 329 -4.87 0.21 3.68
C ILE A 329 -5.12 0.32 2.17
N PHE A 330 -6.38 0.27 1.74
CA PHE A 330 -6.73 0.36 0.32
C PHE A 330 -6.56 1.77 -0.20
N THR A 331 -7.03 2.78 0.54
CA THR A 331 -6.81 4.20 0.19
C THR A 331 -5.32 4.54 0.21
N ILE A 332 -4.57 4.02 1.19
CA ILE A 332 -3.11 4.19 1.24
C ILE A 332 -2.47 3.58 -0.01
N ASN A 333 -2.87 2.36 -0.40
CA ASN A 333 -2.36 1.68 -1.59
C ASN A 333 -2.75 2.38 -2.89
N GLU A 334 -3.94 2.97 -2.99
CA GLU A 334 -4.33 3.80 -4.13
C GLU A 334 -3.38 5.01 -4.28
N THR A 335 -3.07 5.69 -3.17
CA THR A 335 -2.11 6.80 -3.15
C THR A 335 -0.69 6.33 -3.46
N LEU A 336 -0.19 5.28 -2.79
CA LEU A 336 1.13 4.72 -3.08
C LEU A 336 1.26 4.34 -4.55
N PHE A 337 0.23 3.72 -5.14
CA PHE A 337 0.20 3.41 -6.56
C PHE A 337 0.29 4.66 -7.44
N ALA A 338 -0.49 5.70 -7.13
CA ALA A 338 -0.47 6.98 -7.86
C ALA A 338 0.93 7.65 -7.82
N PHE A 339 1.61 7.55 -6.67
CA PHE A 339 2.97 8.07 -6.45
C PHE A 339 4.09 7.07 -6.81
N GLN A 340 3.75 5.94 -7.45
CA GLN A 340 4.70 4.92 -7.93
C GLN A 340 5.54 4.28 -6.82
N GLN A 341 4.98 4.17 -5.63
CA GLN A 341 5.60 3.52 -4.50
C GLN A 341 5.10 2.07 -4.37
N PRO A 342 5.89 1.17 -3.77
CA PRO A 342 5.43 -0.19 -3.46
C PRO A 342 4.20 -0.17 -2.54
N LEU A 343 3.26 -1.07 -2.81
CA LEU A 343 2.02 -1.21 -2.04
C LEU A 343 2.26 -1.93 -0.71
N LEU A 344 1.46 -1.63 0.30
CA LEU A 344 1.43 -2.31 1.59
C LEU A 344 0.57 -3.58 1.54
N GLY A 345 1.00 -4.62 2.25
CA GLY A 345 0.22 -5.84 2.43
C GLY A 345 -0.10 -6.58 1.13
N CYS A 346 0.85 -6.64 0.19
CA CYS A 346 0.68 -7.30 -1.12
C CYS A 346 1.73 -8.38 -1.34
#